data_AF-L8LQ63-F1
#
_entry.id   AF-L8LQ63-F1
#
_cell.length_a   1.000
_cell.length_b   1.000
_cell.length_c   1.000
_cell.angle_alpha   90.00
_cell.angle_beta   90.00
_cell.angle_gamma   90.00
#
_symmetry.space_group_name_H-M   'P 1'
#
loop_
_entity.id
_entity.type
_entity.pdbx_description
1 polymer ?
#
loop_
_entity_poly.entity_id
_entity_poly.type
_entity_poly.pdbx_seq_one_letter_code
_entity_poly.pdbx_strand_id
1 'polypeptide(L)' 'NPIERFWKELKKLMKWEIFDDLEELRLKLSKNLEKLTPLMIQSVTGWDFILESLFSTIIPQS' A
#
# COMPACT_ATOMS: atom_id res chain seq x y z
N ASN A 1 -6.12 -7.11 -5.38
CA ASN A 1 -5.56 -5.91 -6.05
C ASN A 1 -4.55 -5.23 -5.13
N PRO A 2 -3.30 -4.98 -5.57
CA PRO A 2 -2.26 -4.34 -4.75
C PRO A 2 -2.65 -2.96 -4.21
N ILE A 3 -3.37 -2.15 -5.00
CA ILE A 3 -3.82 -0.81 -4.60
C ILE A 3 -4.87 -0.89 -3.49
N GLU A 4 -5.82 -1.83 -3.58
CA GLU A 4 -6.82 -2.05 -2.53
C GLU A 4 -6.18 -2.53 -1.21
N ARG A 5 -5.17 -3.41 -1.29
CA ARG A 5 -4.42 -3.86 -0.11
C ARG A 5 -3.71 -2.69 0.57
N PHE A 6 -3.06 -1.85 -0.24
CA PHE A 6 -2.42 -0.63 0.26
C PHE A 6 -3.41 0.29 0.96
N TRP A 7 -4.54 0.60 0.33
CA TRP A 7 -5.58 1.43 0.93
C TRP A 7 -6.16 0.84 2.21
N LYS A 8 -6.31 -0.49 2.28
CA LYS A 8 -6.80 -1.17 3.48
C LYS A 8 -5.85 -0.97 4.66
N GLU A 9 -4.55 -1.11 4.46
CA GLU A 9 -3.56 -0.89 5.53
C GLU A 9 -3.44 0.59 5.90
N LEU A 10 -3.44 1.49 4.91
CA LEU A 10 -3.38 2.93 5.15
C LEU A 10 -4.56 3.44 5.98
N LYS A 11 -5.78 2.95 5.69
CA LYS A 11 -6.98 3.29 6.47
C LYS A 11 -6.94 2.80 7.91
N LYS A 12 -6.21 1.72 8.22
CA LYS A 12 -6.05 1.26 9.62
C LYS A 12 -5.28 2.26 10.47
N LEU A 13 -4.29 2.94 9.88
CA LEU A 13 -3.49 3.96 10.57
C LEU A 13 -4.30 5.20 10.97
N MET A 14 -5.44 5.41 10.31
CA MET A 14 -6.35 6.52 10.53
C MET A 14 -7.67 6.05 11.15
N LYS A 15 -7.74 4.79 11.60
CA LYS A 15 -8.94 4.24 12.20
C LYS A 15 -9.22 4.98 13.50
N TRP A 16 -10.48 5.34 13.71
CA TRP A 16 -10.97 6.08 14.88
C TRP A 16 -10.62 7.57 14.92
N GLU A 17 -10.04 8.12 13.85
CA GLU A 17 -9.88 9.56 13.71
C GLU A 17 -11.14 10.16 13.06
N ILE A 18 -11.59 11.28 13.62
CA ILE A 18 -12.62 12.14 13.05
C ILE A 18 -11.89 13.37 12.52
N PHE A 19 -12.20 13.76 11.29
CA PHE A 19 -11.62 14.94 10.66
C PHE A 19 -12.72 15.98 10.51
N ASP A 20 -12.43 17.21 10.93
CA ASP A 20 -13.40 18.31 10.90
C ASP A 20 -13.58 18.86 9.47
N ASP A 21 -12.53 18.77 8.66
CA ASP A 21 -12.55 19.16 7.25
C ASP A 21 -11.66 18.29 6.35
N LEU A 22 -11.76 18.55 5.04
CA LEU A 22 -11.00 17.81 4.03
C LEU A 22 -9.49 18.10 4.10
N GLU A 23 -9.08 19.28 4.57
CA GLU A 23 -7.68 19.67 4.62
C GLU A 23 -6.96 18.94 5.75
N GLU A 24 -7.61 18.75 6.90
CA GLU A 24 -7.10 17.92 8.00
C GLU A 24 -6.87 16.47 7.54
N LEU A 25 -7.84 15.90 6.82
CA LEU A 25 -7.69 14.58 6.22
C LEU A 25 -6.49 14.51 5.26
N ARG A 26 -6.34 15.52 4.39
CA ARG A 26 -5.23 15.58 3.42
C ARG A 26 -3.88 15.71 4.12
N LEU A 27 -3.77 16.57 5.12
CA LEU A 27 -2.54 16.74 5.90
C LEU A 27 -2.16 15.44 6.62
N LYS A 28 -3.13 14.76 7.24
CA LYS A 28 -2.86 13.50 7.93
C LYS A 28 -2.47 12.39 6.96
N LEU A 29 -3.16 12.29 5.82
CA LEU A 29 -2.84 11.35 4.75
C LEU A 29 -1.43 11.58 4.23
N SER A 30 -1.06 12.83 3.88
CA SER A 30 0.28 13.18 3.39
C SER A 30 1.37 12.81 4.40
N LYS A 31 1.20 13.16 5.68
CA LYS A 31 2.14 12.79 6.76
C LYS A 31 2.30 11.28 6.93
N ASN A 32 1.24 10.50 6.69
CA ASN A 32 1.32 9.05 6.75
C ASN A 32 2.03 8.47 5.52
N LEU A 33 1.80 9.05 4.33
CA LEU A 33 2.46 8.64 3.10
C LEU A 33 3.97 8.93 3.13
N GLU A 34 4.39 10.07 3.69
CA GLU A 34 5.82 10.45 3.84
C GLU A 34 6.62 9.47 4.71
N LYS A 35 5.95 8.73 5.61
CA LYS A 35 6.59 7.74 6.49
C LYS A 35 6.77 6.38 5.82
N LEU A 36 6.20 6.18 4.63
CA LEU A 36 6.28 4.92 3.93
C LEU A 36 7.65 4.77 3.28
N THR A 37 8.29 3.65 3.56
CA THR A 37 9.51 3.25 2.86
C THR A 37 9.17 2.36 1.67
N PRO A 38 10.04 2.27 0.65
CA PRO A 38 9.87 1.33 -0.45
C PRO A 38 9.67 -0.12 0.03
N LEU A 39 10.37 -0.53 1.10
CA LEU A 39 10.23 -1.86 1.68
C LEU A 39 8.82 -2.11 2.25
N MET A 40 8.24 -1.12 2.94
CA MET A 40 6.88 -1.21 3.46
C MET A 40 5.85 -1.30 2.32
N ILE A 41 6.04 -0.51 1.25
CA ILE A 41 5.17 -0.54 0.07
C ILE A 41 5.24 -1.91 -0.61
N GLN A 42 6.45 -2.46 -0.79
CA GLN A 42 6.65 -3.79 -1.38
C GLN A 42 5.97 -4.88 -0.55
N SER A 43 6.13 -4.85 0.78
CA SER A 43 5.51 -5.80 1.70
C SER A 43 3.97 -5.72 1.65
N VAL A 44 3.39 -4.52 1.69
CA VAL A 44 1.93 -4.33 1.72
C VAL A 44 1.26 -4.66 0.38
N THR A 45 1.92 -4.35 -0.73
CA THR A 45 1.36 -4.59 -2.08
C THR A 45 1.45 -6.07 -2.48
N GLY A 46 2.32 -6.84 -1.82
CA GLY A 46 2.68 -8.21 -2.21
C GLY A 46 3.55 -8.19 -3.47
N TRP A 47 4.55 -7.32 -3.49
CA TRP A 47 5.41 -7.10 -4.65
C TRP A 47 6.09 -8.38 -5.15
N ASP A 48 6.59 -9.22 -4.24
CA ASP A 48 7.20 -10.50 -4.61
C ASP A 48 6.21 -11.41 -5.34
N PHE A 49 4.96 -11.48 -4.90
CA PHE A 49 3.90 -12.23 -5.59
C PHE A 49 3.59 -11.65 -6.98
N ILE A 50 3.66 -10.33 -7.15
CA ILE A 50 3.49 -9.67 -8.46
C ILE A 50 4.64 -10.06 -9.38
N LEU A 51 5.88 -9.98 -8.90
CA LEU A 51 7.05 -10.40 -9.66
C LEU A 51 6.99 -11.88 -10.01
N GLU A 52 6.71 -12.75 -9.04
CA GLU A 52 6.53 -14.18 -9.27
C GLU A 52 5.46 -14.45 -10.33
N SER A 53 4.30 -13.78 -10.27
CA SER A 53 3.24 -13.97 -11.28
C SER A 53 3.67 -13.52 -12.69
N LEU A 54 4.46 -12.44 -12.77
CA LEU A 54 4.96 -11.90 -14.05
C LEU A 54 6.11 -12.72 -14.65
N PHE A 55 6.96 -13.31 -13.81
CA PHE A 55 8.16 -14.04 -14.25
C PHE A 55 7.97 -15.56 -14.26
N SER A 56 7.06 -16.12 -13.47
CA SER A 56 6.72 -17.56 -13.52
C SER A 56 6.04 -17.97 -14.83
N THR A 57 5.49 -17.00 -15.57
CA THR A 57 4.97 -17.20 -16.94
C THR A 57 6.08 -17.23 -18.00
N ILE A 58 7.33 -16.85 -17.66
CA ILE A 58 8.45 -16.71 -18.60
C ILE A 58 9.41 -17.91 -18.54
N ILE A 59 9.37 -18.72 -17.48
CA ILE A 59 10.20 -19.93 -17.38
C ILE A 59 9.32 -21.14 -17.73
N PRO A 60 9.52 -21.80 -18.89
CA PRO A 60 8.92 -23.10 -19.12
C PRO A 60 9.45 -24.04 -18.03
N GLN A 61 8.55 -24.65 -17.27
CA GLN A 61 8.90 -25.79 -16.42
C GLN A 61 9.56 -26.83 -17.34
N SER A 62 10.85 -27.05 -17.15
CA SER A 62 11.65 -28.06 -17.86
C SER A 62 11.97 -29.19 -16.90
#